data_AF-A0A143C7B5-F1
#
_entry.id   AF-A0A143C7B5-F1
#
_cell.length_a   1.000
_cell.length_b   1.000
_cell.length_c   1.000
_cell.angle_alpha   90.00
_cell.angle_beta   90.00
_cell.angle_gamma   90.00
#
_symmetry.space_group_name_H-M   'P 1'
#
loop_
_entity.id
_entity.type
_entity.pdbx_description
1 polymer ?
#
loop_
_entity_poly.entity_id
_entity_poly.type
_entity_poly.pdbx_seq_one_letter_code
_entity_poly.pdbx_strand_id
1 'polypeptide(L)'
;MNPEARQEALRRHGLGETEDGFELTLAGYQKASRRALILRDQGDPEAIQILALASSDPRRWEYARCLAIDAFTADVRQSGI
;
A
#
# COMPACT_ATOMS: atom_id res chain seq x y z
N MET A 1 13.55 -10.26 12.06
CA MET A 1 13.63 -8.77 11.99
C MET A 1 13.78 -8.10 13.36
N ASN A 2 14.75 -7.18 13.54
CA ASN A 2 14.77 -6.25 14.70
C ASN A 2 13.60 -5.23 14.54
N PRO A 3 12.83 -4.90 15.60
CA PRO A 3 11.80 -3.87 15.59
C PRO A 3 12.11 -2.58 14.81
N GLU A 4 13.32 -2.04 14.92
CA GLU A 4 13.71 -0.81 14.21
C GLU A 4 13.74 -1.01 12.68
N ALA A 5 14.26 -2.15 12.21
CA ALA A 5 14.29 -2.49 10.80
C ALA A 5 12.88 -2.71 10.24
N ARG A 6 11.96 -3.24 11.05
CA ARG A 6 10.54 -3.39 10.69
C ARG A 6 9.88 -2.02 10.54
N GLN A 7 10.07 -1.12 11.50
CA GLN A 7 9.50 0.23 11.45
C GLN A 7 10.04 1.03 10.26
N GLU A 8 11.34 0.90 9.96
CA GLU A 8 11.92 1.50 8.76
C GLU A 8 11.29 0.95 7.49
N ALA A 9 11.13 -0.37 7.40
CA ALA A 9 10.47 -1.00 6.25
C ALA A 9 9.03 -0.52 6.09
N LEU A 10 8.23 -0.48 7.16
CA LEU A 10 6.86 0.06 7.13
C LEU A 10 6.85 1.51 6.61
N ARG A 11 7.76 2.35 7.13
CA ARG A 11 7.86 3.76 6.71
C ARG A 11 8.20 3.91 5.22
N ARG A 12 9.13 3.09 4.69
CA ARG A 12 9.48 3.06 3.26
C ARG A 12 8.29 2.70 2.36
N HIS A 13 7.36 1.90 2.89
CA HIS A 13 6.13 1.51 2.19
C HIS A 13 4.94 2.44 2.50
N GLY A 14 5.14 3.46 3.34
CA GLY A 14 4.12 4.43 3.70
C GLY A 14 3.06 3.83 4.64
N LEU A 15 3.44 2.83 5.42
CA LEU A 15 2.62 2.20 6.45
C LEU A 15 3.05 2.64 7.85
N GLY A 16 2.08 2.75 8.75
CA GLY A 16 2.26 2.82 10.19
C GLY A 16 1.79 1.54 10.86
N GLU A 17 2.22 1.31 12.10
CA GLU A 17 1.74 0.20 12.94
C GLU A 17 0.78 0.76 13.99
N THR A 18 -0.38 0.11 14.12
CA THR A 18 -1.43 0.41 15.09
C THR A 18 -1.80 -0.88 15.83
N GLU A 19 -2.57 -0.77 16.91
CA GLU A 19 -3.05 -1.94 17.66
C GLU A 19 -3.89 -2.90 16.78
N ASP A 20 -4.58 -2.36 15.76
CA ASP A 20 -5.44 -3.10 14.84
C ASP A 20 -4.71 -3.61 13.59
N GLY A 21 -3.39 -3.41 13.49
CA GLY A 21 -2.57 -3.81 12.35
C GLY A 21 -1.93 -2.62 11.64
N PHE A 22 -1.87 -2.65 10.30
CA PHE A 22 -1.22 -1.60 9.53
C PHE A 22 -2.17 -0.49 9.11
N GLU A 23 -1.76 0.74 9.34
CA GLU A 23 -2.42 1.93 8.82
C GLU A 23 -1.68 2.50 7.62
N LEU A 24 -2.41 3.08 6.68
CA LEU A 24 -1.83 3.76 5.53
C LEU A 24 -1.60 5.23 5.87
N THR A 25 -0.38 5.71 5.65
CA THR A 25 -0.09 7.16 5.75
C THR A 25 -0.53 7.89 4.48
N LEU A 26 -0.70 9.22 4.53
CA LEU A 26 -0.98 10.02 3.34
C LEU A 26 0.09 9.85 2.24
N ALA A 27 1.36 9.77 2.62
CA ALA A 27 2.45 9.51 1.69
C ALA A 27 2.33 8.11 1.06
N GLY A 28 1.95 7.11 1.86
CA GLY A 28 1.62 5.76 1.40
C GLY A 28 0.46 5.76 0.40
N TYR A 29 -0.61 6.48 0.70
CA TYR A 29 -1.76 6.63 -0.20
C TYR A 29 -1.36 7.22 -1.55
N GLN A 30 -0.56 8.28 -1.56
CA GLN A 30 -0.08 8.89 -2.81
C GLN A 30 0.82 7.93 -3.60
N LYS A 31 1.71 7.20 -2.93
CA LYS A 31 2.59 6.19 -3.55
C LYS A 31 1.77 5.04 -4.16
N ALA A 32 0.85 4.47 -3.39
CA ALA A 32 -0.02 3.38 -3.82
C ALA A 32 -1.00 3.82 -4.93
N SER A 33 -1.50 5.06 -4.88
CA SER A 33 -2.33 5.61 -5.96
C SER A 33 -1.57 5.72 -7.29
N ARG A 34 -0.29 6.12 -7.25
CA ARG A 34 0.57 6.08 -8.46
C ARG A 34 0.76 4.65 -8.96
N ARG A 35 0.93 3.69 -8.06
CA ARG A 35 1.01 2.26 -8.43
C ARG A 35 -0.29 1.75 -9.05
N ALA A 36 -1.44 2.11 -8.50
CA ALA A 36 -2.75 1.77 -9.03
C ALA A 36 -2.94 2.28 -10.48
N LEU A 37 -2.48 3.51 -10.78
CA LEU A 37 -2.51 4.03 -12.14
C LEU A 37 -1.69 3.18 -13.11
N ILE A 38 -0.49 2.76 -12.69
CA ILE A 38 0.35 1.85 -13.49
C ILE A 38 -0.34 0.49 -13.71
N LEU A 39 -0.96 -0.07 -12.68
CA LEU A 39 -1.69 -1.35 -12.76
C LEU A 39 -2.89 -1.25 -13.70
N ARG A 40 -3.65 -0.16 -13.64
CA ARG A 40 -4.74 0.13 -14.58
C ARG A 40 -4.23 0.16 -16.03
N ASP A 41 -3.11 0.83 -16.27
CA ASP A 41 -2.51 0.93 -17.60
C ASP A 41 -2.00 -0.44 -18.10
N GLN A 42 -1.75 -1.39 -17.20
CA GLN A 42 -1.43 -2.80 -17.49
C GLN A 42 -2.67 -3.69 -17.65
N GLY A 43 -3.88 -3.14 -17.49
CA GLY A 43 -5.14 -3.86 -17.61
C GLY A 43 -5.61 -4.55 -16.34
N ASP A 44 -5.10 -4.16 -15.16
CA ASP A 44 -5.55 -4.73 -13.88
C ASP A 44 -7.03 -4.37 -13.62
N PRO A 45 -7.93 -5.36 -13.50
CA PRO A 45 -9.36 -5.13 -13.42
C PRO A 45 -9.77 -4.46 -12.12
N GLU A 46 -9.09 -4.74 -11.00
CA GLU A 46 -9.39 -4.14 -9.71
C GLU A 46 -8.96 -2.67 -9.69
N ALA A 47 -7.77 -2.35 -10.19
CA ALA A 47 -7.28 -0.99 -10.34
C ALA A 47 -8.21 -0.15 -11.24
N ILE A 48 -8.70 -0.72 -12.36
CA ILE A 48 -9.67 -0.06 -13.23
C ILE A 48 -10.95 0.29 -12.46
N GLN A 49 -11.52 -0.68 -11.74
CA GLN A 49 -12.76 -0.48 -10.99
C GLN A 49 -12.59 0.55 -9.86
N ILE A 50 -11.54 0.43 -9.05
CA ILE A 50 -11.29 1.33 -7.92
C ILE A 50 -10.93 2.73 -8.39
N LEU A 51 -10.20 2.87 -9.51
CA LEU A 51 -9.88 4.18 -10.06
C LEU A 51 -11.06 4.84 -10.78
N ALA A 52 -12.14 4.13 -11.08
CA ALA A 52 -13.38 4.75 -11.57
C ALA A 52 -14.20 5.42 -10.44
N LEU A 53 -13.91 5.10 -9.18
CA LEU A 53 -14.59 5.70 -8.03
C LEU A 53 -14.17 7.16 -7.81
N ALA A 54 -15.04 7.93 -7.13
CA ALA A 54 -14.70 9.28 -6.68
C ALA A 54 -13.45 9.25 -5.78
N SER A 55 -12.62 10.30 -5.82
CA SER A 55 -11.42 10.41 -4.96
C SER A 55 -11.69 10.39 -3.46
N SER A 56 -12.91 10.71 -3.06
CA SER A 56 -13.38 10.63 -1.67
C SER A 56 -13.96 9.27 -1.30
N ASP A 57 -14.06 8.32 -2.24
CA ASP A 57 -14.60 6.98 -1.94
C ASP A 57 -13.63 6.23 -1.01
N PRO A 58 -14.07 5.77 0.17
CA PRO A 58 -13.20 5.12 1.15
C PRO A 58 -12.56 3.84 0.61
N ARG A 59 -13.14 3.18 -0.38
CA ARG A 59 -12.55 1.98 -1.00
C ARG A 59 -11.24 2.27 -1.72
N ARG A 60 -11.02 3.51 -2.19
CA ARG A 60 -9.72 3.90 -2.75
C ARG A 60 -8.62 3.89 -1.69
N TRP A 61 -8.94 4.32 -0.47
CA TRP A 61 -8.01 4.29 0.65
C TRP A 61 -7.68 2.85 1.05
N GLU A 62 -8.70 2.02 1.14
CA GLU A 62 -8.54 0.61 1.48
C GLU A 62 -7.71 -0.14 0.43
N TYR A 63 -8.01 0.06 -0.86
CA TYR A 63 -7.24 -0.54 -1.94
C TYR A 63 -5.76 -0.09 -1.93
N ALA A 64 -5.52 1.21 -1.72
CA ALA A 64 -4.17 1.73 -1.57
C ALA A 64 -3.43 1.13 -0.37
N ARG A 65 -4.16 0.84 0.73
CA ARG A 65 -3.62 0.16 1.91
C ARG A 65 -3.20 -1.26 1.57
N CYS A 66 -4.05 -2.03 0.89
CA CYS A 66 -3.72 -3.38 0.42
C CYS A 66 -2.48 -3.39 -0.47
N LEU A 67 -2.41 -2.49 -1.46
CA LEU A 67 -1.22 -2.38 -2.33
C LEU A 67 0.08 -2.11 -1.55
N ALA A 68 0.01 -1.26 -0.52
CA ALA A 68 1.17 -0.97 0.32
C ALA A 68 1.57 -2.18 1.19
N ILE A 69 0.60 -2.91 1.74
CA ILE A 69 0.83 -4.13 2.52
C ILE A 69 1.42 -5.24 1.66
N ASP A 70 0.94 -5.43 0.43
CA ASP A 70 1.47 -6.42 -0.50
C ASP A 70 2.91 -6.10 -0.88
N ALA A 71 3.20 -4.83 -1.16
CA ALA A 71 4.56 -4.37 -1.46
C ALA A 71 5.51 -4.57 -0.26
N PHE A 72 5.06 -4.25 0.95
CA PHE A 72 5.81 -4.51 2.18
C PHE A 72 6.06 -6.01 2.39
N THR A 73 5.03 -6.84 2.22
CA THR A 73 5.11 -8.28 2.42
C THR A 73 6.07 -8.93 1.42
N ALA A 74 6.04 -8.48 0.15
CA ALA A 74 6.99 -8.92 -0.86
C ALA A 74 8.44 -8.53 -0.52
N ASP A 75 8.67 -7.29 -0.06
CA ASP A 75 9.99 -6.79 0.36
C ASP A 75 10.56 -7.61 1.54
N VAL A 76 9.72 -7.90 2.54
CA VAL A 76 10.08 -8.74 3.69
C VAL A 76 10.47 -10.15 3.24
N ARG A 77 9.66 -10.77 2.36
CA ARG A 77 9.95 -12.12 1.83
C ARG A 77 11.25 -12.16 1.03
N GLN A 78 11.52 -11.16 0.20
CA GLN A 78 12.75 -11.10 -0.63
C GLN A 78 14.00 -10.82 0.20
N SER A 79 13.87 -10.04 1.26
CA SER A 79 15.00 -9.67 2.13
C SER A 79 15.44 -10.81 3.06
N GLY A 80 14.65 -11.90 3.16
CA GLY A 80 14.97 -13.06 4.00
C GLY A 80 15.01 -12.76 5.50
N ILE A 81 14.30 -11.70 5.95
CA ILE A 81 14.29 -11.18 7.33
C ILE A 81 13.14 -11.78 8.15
#